data_AF-Q08TJ8-F1
#
_entry.id   AF-Q08TJ8-F1
#
_cell.length_a   1.000
_cell.length_b   1.000
_cell.length_c   1.000
_cell.angle_alpha   90.00
_cell.angle_beta   90.00
_cell.angle_gamma   90.00
#
_symmetry.space_group_name_H-M   'P 1'
#
loop_
_entity.id
_entity.type
_entity.pdbx_description
1 polymer ?
#
loop_
_entity_poly.entity_id
_entity_poly.type
_entity_poly.pdbx_seq_one_letter_code
_entity_poly.pdbx_strand_id
1 'polypeptide(L)'
;MTDWSGKTADGTFAVQIQAPVLGALDRLCREAGAFETGGILIGRYSDDLAVAIVREATPPPLDSRRGRSWFVRGVGGLGDILGNSWRAKER
;
A
#
# COMPACT_ATOMS: atom_id res chain seq x y z
N MET A 1 -12.28 4.34 10.81
CA MET A 1 -12.59 3.88 9.44
C MET A 1 -12.97 2.42 9.50
N THR A 2 -13.84 1.96 8.60
CA THR A 2 -14.11 0.52 8.40
C THR A 2 -13.21 -0.02 7.30
N ASP A 3 -13.10 -1.34 7.20
CA ASP A 3 -12.46 -1.96 6.05
C ASP A 3 -13.19 -1.56 4.77
N TRP A 4 -12.44 -1.44 3.68
CA TRP A 4 -12.97 -1.16 2.34
C TRP A 4 -12.68 -2.33 1.41
N SER A 5 -13.60 -2.61 0.48
CA SER A 5 -13.35 -3.60 -0.56
C SER A 5 -13.91 -3.14 -1.90
N GLY A 6 -13.19 -3.47 -2.97
CA GLY A 6 -13.60 -3.27 -4.36
C GLY A 6 -13.50 -4.58 -5.12
N LYS A 7 -14.38 -4.78 -6.10
CA LYS A 7 -14.44 -5.99 -6.93
C LYS A 7 -14.46 -5.63 -8.41
N THR A 8 -13.97 -6.52 -9.26
CA THR A 8 -14.17 -6.43 -10.71
C THR A 8 -15.65 -6.59 -11.05
N ALA A 9 -16.06 -6.09 -12.22
CA ALA A 9 -17.46 -6.11 -12.65
C ALA A 9 -18.03 -7.53 -12.79
N ASP A 10 -17.21 -8.48 -13.19
CA ASP A 10 -17.52 -9.92 -13.27
C ASP A 10 -17.38 -10.65 -11.93
N GLY A 11 -16.92 -9.97 -10.88
CA GLY A 11 -16.71 -10.52 -9.55
C GLY A 11 -15.54 -11.49 -9.43
N THR A 12 -14.74 -11.68 -10.49
CA THR A 12 -13.62 -12.64 -10.50
C THR A 12 -12.49 -12.23 -9.55
N PHE A 13 -12.22 -10.93 -9.41
CA PHE A 13 -11.16 -10.43 -8.54
C PHE A 13 -11.65 -9.36 -7.57
N ALA A 14 -10.98 -9.27 -6.44
CA ALA A 14 -11.24 -8.24 -5.44
C ALA A 14 -9.97 -7.71 -4.79
N VAL A 15 -10.09 -6.52 -4.22
CA VAL A 15 -9.12 -5.96 -3.28
C VAL A 15 -9.83 -5.67 -1.96
N GLN A 16 -9.19 -5.99 -0.84
CA GLN A 16 -9.62 -5.63 0.49
C GLN A 16 -8.54 -4.79 1.14
N ILE A 17 -8.91 -3.61 1.66
CA ILE A 17 -8.01 -2.69 2.34
C ILE A 17 -8.50 -2.55 3.78
N GLN A 18 -7.67 -2.96 4.73
CA GLN A 18 -8.02 -2.92 6.14
C GLN A 18 -8.09 -1.46 6.65
N ALA A 19 -8.98 -1.20 7.60
CA ALA A 19 -9.19 0.11 8.19
C ALA A 19 -7.90 0.83 8.67
N PRO A 20 -6.92 0.14 9.31
CA PRO A 20 -5.67 0.78 9.71
C PRO A 20 -4.86 1.28 8.51
N VAL A 21 -4.90 0.58 7.38
CA VAL A 21 -4.23 0.98 6.14
C VAL A 21 -4.87 2.23 5.56
N LEU A 22 -6.20 2.29 5.53
CA LEU A 22 -6.93 3.49 5.08
C LEU A 22 -6.58 4.71 5.96
N GLY A 23 -6.48 4.51 7.28
CA GLY A 23 -6.04 5.55 8.20
C GLY A 23 -4.61 6.01 7.94
N ALA A 24 -3.69 5.07 7.64
CA ALA A 24 -2.31 5.40 7.28
C ALA A 24 -2.24 6.17 5.96
N LEU A 25 -3.02 5.78 4.94
CA LEU A 25 -3.09 6.48 3.67
C LEU A 25 -3.65 7.91 3.83
N ASP A 26 -4.76 8.08 4.56
CA ASP A 26 -5.32 9.42 4.82
C ASP A 26 -4.30 10.32 5.52
N ARG A 27 -3.60 9.80 6.54
CA ARG A 27 -2.53 10.53 7.23
C ARG A 27 -1.40 10.93 6.27
N LEU A 28 -0.89 10.00 5.47
CA LEU A 28 0.20 10.28 4.51
C LEU A 28 -0.21 11.32 3.46
N CYS A 29 -1.46 11.27 2.98
CA CYS A 29 -2.00 12.28 2.08
C CYS A 29 -2.09 13.66 2.74
N ARG A 30 -2.58 13.74 3.99
CA ARG A 30 -2.65 15.00 4.75
C ARG A 30 -1.26 15.59 5.00
N GLU A 31 -0.28 14.76 5.36
CA GLU A 31 1.11 15.18 5.57
C GLU A 31 1.78 15.68 4.28
N ALA A 32 1.39 15.16 3.12
CA ALA A 32 1.91 15.60 1.83
C ALA A 32 1.38 16.98 1.39
N GLY A 33 0.21 17.40 1.90
CA GLY A 33 -0.40 18.68 1.60
C GLY A 33 -0.74 18.83 0.12
N ALA A 34 -0.11 19.79 -0.56
CA ALA A 34 -0.36 20.09 -1.97
C ALA A 34 0.54 19.30 -2.95
N PHE A 35 1.30 18.33 -2.48
CA PHE A 35 2.21 17.52 -3.29
C PHE A 35 1.73 16.08 -3.39
N GLU A 36 2.01 15.43 -4.51
CA GLU A 36 1.80 13.99 -4.61
C GLU A 36 2.72 13.23 -3.65
N THR A 37 2.23 12.10 -3.16
CA THR A 37 2.95 11.18 -2.27
C THR A 37 2.74 9.75 -2.73
N GLY A 38 3.49 8.82 -2.17
CA GLY A 38 3.36 7.41 -2.52
C GLY A 38 4.16 6.53 -1.57
N GLY A 39 4.41 5.32 -2.03
CA GLY A 39 5.00 4.24 -1.24
C GLY A 39 4.68 2.91 -1.90
N ILE A 40 4.57 1.85 -1.10
CA ILE A 40 4.04 0.57 -1.56
C ILE A 40 2.94 0.09 -0.62
N LEU A 41 2.06 -0.75 -1.18
CA LEU A 41 1.09 -1.52 -0.41
C LEU A 41 1.62 -2.93 -0.22
N ILE A 42 1.51 -3.45 1.00
CA ILE A 42 1.99 -4.78 1.37
C ILE A 42 0.81 -5.57 1.91
N GLY A 43 0.76 -6.84 1.54
CA GLY A 43 -0.36 -7.70 1.85
C GLY A 43 -0.12 -9.12 1.37
N ARG A 44 -1.22 -9.86 1.18
CA ARG A 44 -1.19 -11.18 0.59
C ARG A 44 -2.41 -11.39 -0.30
N TYR A 45 -2.34 -12.41 -1.14
CA TYR A 45 -3.53 -12.94 -1.76
C TYR A 45 -4.27 -13.89 -0.81
N SER A 46 -5.58 -14.06 -1.04
CA SER A 46 -6.35 -15.22 -0.56
C SER A 46 -5.78 -16.51 -1.13
N ASP A 47 -6.19 -17.65 -0.57
CA ASP A 47 -5.65 -18.96 -0.96
C ASP A 47 -5.99 -19.34 -2.41
N ASP A 48 -7.13 -18.86 -2.92
CA ASP A 48 -7.57 -19.01 -4.31
C ASP A 48 -7.02 -17.93 -5.26
N LEU A 49 -6.20 -17.00 -4.73
CA LEU A 49 -5.61 -15.87 -5.44
C LEU A 49 -6.62 -14.84 -6.01
N ALA A 50 -7.91 -14.97 -5.70
CA ALA A 50 -8.95 -14.07 -6.20
C ALA A 50 -8.96 -12.71 -5.49
N VAL A 51 -8.50 -12.64 -4.24
CA VAL A 51 -8.58 -11.43 -3.41
C VAL A 51 -7.19 -10.96 -2.99
N ALA A 52 -6.82 -9.74 -3.35
CA ALA A 52 -5.65 -9.05 -2.80
C ALA A 52 -6.02 -8.38 -1.46
N ILE A 53 -5.46 -8.86 -0.35
CA ILE A 53 -5.71 -8.35 1.00
C ILE A 53 -4.53 -7.45 1.40
N VAL A 54 -4.76 -6.14 1.40
CA VAL A 54 -3.79 -5.11 1.78
C VAL A 54 -3.81 -4.91 3.29
N ARG A 55 -2.64 -5.02 3.92
CA ARG A 55 -2.45 -5.00 5.38
C ARG A 55 -1.55 -3.87 5.88
N GLU A 56 -0.75 -3.31 4.99
CA GLU A 56 0.19 -2.24 5.31
C GLU A 56 0.35 -1.30 4.11
N ALA A 57 0.59 -0.03 4.41
CA ALA A 57 1.03 0.98 3.45
C ALA A 57 2.27 1.67 4.01
N THR A 58 3.30 1.83 3.18
CA THR A 58 4.54 2.49 3.58
C THR A 58 4.48 3.99 3.26
N PRO A 59 5.22 4.84 4.00
CA PRO A 59 5.49 6.21 3.57
C PRO A 59 6.32 6.24 2.27
N PRO A 60 6.46 7.43 1.65
CA PRO A 60 7.38 7.60 0.53
C PRO A 60 8.83 7.37 1.02
N PRO A 61 9.64 6.58 0.30
CA PRO A 61 11.07 6.47 0.59
C PRO A 61 11.76 7.84 0.59
N LEU A 62 12.80 8.02 1.41
CA LEU A 62 13.50 9.30 1.56
C LEU A 62 14.16 9.80 0.26
N ASP A 63 14.51 8.88 -0.63
CA ASP A 63 15.07 9.16 -1.96
C ASP A 63 13.99 9.42 -3.03
N SER A 64 12.72 9.51 -2.64
CA SER A 64 11.63 9.88 -3.55
C SER A 64 11.69 11.36 -3.93
N ARG A 65 11.17 11.68 -5.12
CA ARG A 65 11.00 13.06 -5.60
C ARG A 65 9.53 13.31 -5.87
N ARG A 66 9.07 14.54 -5.63
CA ARG A 66 7.65 14.91 -5.78
C ARG A 66 7.46 16.33 -6.28
N GLY A 67 6.33 16.53 -6.96
CA GLY A 67 5.76 17.82 -7.31
C GLY A 67 4.26 17.83 -7.01
N ARG A 68 3.57 18.89 -7.44
CA ARG A 68 2.12 19.04 -7.21
C ARG A 68 1.25 18.05 -7.99
N SER A 69 1.80 17.52 -9.08
CA SER A 69 1.10 16.65 -10.03
C SER A 69 2.02 15.56 -10.59
N TRP A 70 3.06 15.21 -9.84
CA TRP A 70 3.94 14.10 -10.17
C TRP A 70 4.65 13.56 -8.93
N PHE A 71 4.92 12.26 -8.93
CA PHE A 71 5.69 11.58 -7.90
C PHE A 71 6.59 10.53 -8.53
N VAL A 72 7.87 10.54 -8.15
CA VAL A 72 8.84 9.50 -8.51
C VAL A 72 9.25 8.81 -7.21
N ARG A 73 8.77 7.57 -7.04
CA ARG A 73 9.09 6.76 -5.86
C ARG A 73 10.57 6.39 -5.85
N GLY A 74 11.26 6.69 -4.77
CA GLY A 74 12.60 6.20 -4.50
C GLY A 74 12.65 4.69 -4.28
N VAL A 75 13.83 4.10 -4.22
CA VAL A 75 14.04 2.66 -4.01
C VAL A 75 14.79 2.34 -2.71
N GLY A 76 15.23 3.37 -1.97
CA GLY A 76 15.94 3.22 -0.71
C GLY A 76 15.20 2.32 0.28
N GLY A 77 15.87 1.28 0.77
CA GLY A 77 15.32 0.33 1.76
C GLY A 77 14.24 -0.63 1.24
N LEU A 78 13.87 -0.58 -0.06
CA LEU A 78 12.80 -1.42 -0.60
C LEU A 78 13.10 -2.92 -0.44
N GLY A 79 14.34 -3.34 -0.70
CA GLY A 79 14.74 -4.74 -0.59
C GLY A 79 14.53 -5.30 0.81
N ASP A 80 14.91 -4.53 1.84
CA ASP A 80 14.77 -4.92 3.24
C ASP A 80 13.30 -5.00 3.66
N ILE A 81 12.48 -4.03 3.23
CA ILE A 81 11.04 -4.03 3.49
C ILE A 81 10.41 -5.30 2.92
N LEU A 82 10.66 -5.59 1.63
CA LEU A 82 10.10 -6.78 0.99
C LEU A 82 10.61 -8.09 1.62
N GLY A 83 11.91 -8.16 1.93
CA GLY A 83 12.51 -9.31 2.59
C GLY A 83 11.93 -9.58 3.97
N ASN A 84 11.73 -8.53 4.77
CA ASN A 84 11.11 -8.63 6.09
C ASN A 84 9.64 -9.05 6.00
N SER A 85 8.87 -8.45 5.09
CA SER A 85 7.47 -8.85 4.86
C SER A 85 7.34 -10.28 4.37
N TRP A 86 8.27 -10.77 3.56
CA TRP A 86 8.29 -12.15 3.09
C TRP A 86 8.53 -13.13 4.24
N ARG A 87 9.55 -12.87 5.08
CA ARG A 87 9.90 -13.71 6.24
C ARG A 87 8.87 -13.67 7.36
N ALA A 88 8.18 -12.55 7.55
CA ALA A 88 7.12 -12.43 8.54
C ALA A 88 5.93 -13.39 8.27
N LYS A 89 5.82 -13.93 7.05
CA LYS A 89 4.83 -14.94 6.65
C LYS A 89 5.23 -16.37 7.06
N GLU A 90 6.49 -16.59 7.44
CA GLU A 90 7.05 -17.90 7.87
C GLU A 90 6.89 -18.15 9.38
N ARG A 91 6.23 -17.25 10.11
CA ARG A 91 5.93 -17.35 11.55
C ARG A 91 4.43 -17.32 11.79
#